data_AF-A0A7S2D3C1-F1
#
_entry.id   AF-A0A7S2D3C1-F1
#
_cell.length_a   1.000
_cell.length_b   1.000
_cell.length_c   1.000
_cell.angle_alpha   90.00
_cell.angle_beta   90.00
_cell.angle_gamma   90.00
#
_symmetry.space_group_name_H-M   'P 1'
#
loop_
_entity.id
_entity.type
_entity.pdbx_description
1 polymer ?
#
loop_
_entity_poly.entity_id
_entity_poly.type
_entity_poly.pdbx_seq_one_letter_code
_entity_poly.pdbx_strand_id
1 'polypeptide(L)'
;KGAIALLDTEYSYWMSGNNVVNVQHAGRVHVLNRYYARTELPRPESYREDVACADVARTSGGMTSTDSQLFRDLATVAESGWDFSARWFAWDEIDEVDQGANAGLHCSAATRVIPVDLNAILYRMERNLARAHMTLGTVTHKQQQQQRHSSDAANVAGRGSGGGESEARCLNRERSEYYSAAALARREAMNSLLWDDSVGRWRDGWLTEEANGIDDDDDGD
;
A
#
# COMPACT_ATOMS: atom_id res chain seq x y z
N LYS A 1 4.34 -15.08 -18.03
CA LYS A 1 5.49 -15.05 -17.09
C LYS A 1 5.85 -13.63 -16.66
N GLY A 2 5.88 -12.63 -17.56
CA GLY A 2 6.25 -11.24 -17.21
C GLY A 2 5.34 -10.52 -16.19
N ALA A 3 4.03 -10.75 -16.23
CA ALA A 3 3.09 -10.04 -15.34
C ALA A 3 3.33 -10.30 -13.83
N ILE A 4 3.81 -11.49 -13.44
CA ILE A 4 4.03 -11.80 -12.01
C ILE A 4 5.22 -11.01 -11.46
N ALA A 5 6.29 -10.85 -12.25
CA ALA A 5 7.43 -10.04 -11.85
C ALA A 5 7.05 -8.55 -11.70
N LEU A 6 6.17 -8.03 -12.57
CA LEU A 6 5.64 -6.68 -12.43
C LEU A 6 4.79 -6.51 -11.16
N LEU A 7 3.96 -7.50 -10.82
CA LEU A 7 3.19 -7.50 -9.58
C LEU A 7 4.08 -7.60 -8.34
N ASP A 8 5.18 -8.36 -8.39
CA ASP A 8 6.19 -8.39 -7.32
C ASP A 8 6.81 -7.00 -7.11
N THR A 9 7.14 -6.30 -8.21
CA THR A 9 7.67 -4.93 -8.17
C THR A 9 6.65 -3.93 -7.65
N GLU A 10 5.40 -4.01 -8.11
CA GLU A 10 4.32 -3.15 -7.63
C GLU A 10 4.03 -3.38 -6.15
N TYR A 11 3.97 -4.63 -5.70
CA TYR A 11 3.82 -4.94 -4.28
C TYR A 11 4.98 -4.37 -3.45
N SER A 12 6.22 -4.47 -3.96
CA SER A 12 7.39 -3.89 -3.29
C SER A 12 7.29 -2.37 -3.18
N TYR A 13 6.71 -1.68 -4.17
CA TYR A 13 6.41 -0.25 -4.09
C TYR A 13 5.45 0.05 -2.94
N TRP A 14 4.33 -0.67 -2.85
CA TRP A 14 3.37 -0.49 -1.76
C TRP A 14 3.97 -0.80 -0.39
N MET A 15 4.85 -1.78 -0.30
CA MET A 15 5.54 -2.15 0.95
C MET A 15 6.79 -1.31 1.24
N SER A 16 6.91 -0.10 0.66
CA SER A 16 8.08 0.78 0.84
C SER A 16 7.72 2.19 1.32
N GLY A 17 8.63 2.79 2.10
CA GLY A 17 8.56 4.18 2.52
C GLY A 17 7.24 4.55 3.18
N ASN A 18 6.75 5.76 2.87
CA ASN A 18 5.55 6.34 3.48
C ASN A 18 4.24 5.66 3.12
N ASN A 19 4.24 4.70 2.18
CA ASN A 19 3.05 3.90 1.90
C ASN A 19 2.78 2.85 2.98
N VAL A 20 3.75 2.54 3.85
CA VAL A 20 3.63 1.57 4.94
C VAL A 20 3.38 2.29 6.27
N VAL A 21 2.40 1.79 7.03
CA VAL A 21 2.07 2.33 8.36
C VAL A 21 2.10 1.21 9.40
N ASN A 22 2.75 1.48 10.53
CA ASN A 22 2.83 0.59 11.68
C ASN A 22 1.86 1.09 12.75
N VAL A 23 0.82 0.31 13.04
CA VAL A 23 -0.22 0.68 14.00
C VAL A 23 -0.15 -0.25 15.21
N GLN A 24 0.10 0.31 16.39
CA GLN A 24 0.07 -0.43 17.64
C GLN A 24 -1.38 -0.58 18.12
N HIS A 25 -1.86 -1.83 18.24
CA HIS A 25 -3.19 -2.12 18.76
C HIS A 25 -3.20 -3.45 19.52
N ALA A 26 -3.86 -3.48 20.69
CA ALA A 26 -3.96 -4.65 21.56
C ALA A 26 -2.60 -5.35 21.85
N GLY A 27 -1.54 -4.55 22.04
CA GLY A 27 -0.19 -5.07 22.33
C GLY A 27 0.56 -5.65 21.13
N ARG A 28 0.05 -5.47 19.90
CA ARG A 28 0.67 -5.93 18.65
C ARG A 28 0.86 -4.77 17.69
N VAL A 29 1.91 -4.85 16.88
CA VAL A 29 2.11 -3.96 15.73
C VAL A 29 1.45 -4.59 14.52
N HIS A 30 0.56 -3.85 13.87
CA HIS A 30 -0.06 -4.20 12.61
C HIS A 30 0.53 -3.35 11.49
N VAL A 31 0.84 -4.00 10.36
CA VAL A 31 1.32 -3.34 9.16
C VAL A 31 0.16 -3.18 8.18
N LEU A 32 -0.16 -1.94 7.84
CA LEU A 32 -1.15 -1.59 6.81
C LEU A 32 -0.54 -0.60 5.83
N ASN A 33 -1.32 -0.18 4.85
CA ASN A 33 -0.89 0.78 3.85
C ASN A 33 -1.80 2.01 3.78
N ARG A 34 -1.20 3.12 3.33
CA ARG A 34 -1.88 4.37 2.98
C ARG A 34 -1.51 4.82 1.55
N TYR A 35 -2.39 5.61 0.95
CA TYR A 35 -2.00 6.43 -0.19
C TYR A 35 -1.04 7.52 0.30
N TYR A 36 -0.05 7.86 -0.51
CA TYR A 36 0.94 8.87 -0.15
C TYR A 36 1.67 9.34 -1.40
N ALA A 37 1.18 10.45 -1.96
CA ALA A 37 1.80 11.06 -3.13
C ALA A 37 3.16 11.66 -2.75
N ARG A 38 4.20 11.35 -3.54
CA ARG A 38 5.57 11.86 -3.32
C ARG A 38 5.76 13.21 -4.00
N THR A 39 4.95 14.20 -3.61
CA THR A 39 5.03 15.57 -4.11
C THR A 39 4.69 16.55 -2.99
N GLU A 40 5.31 17.72 -3.03
CA GLU A 40 5.02 18.88 -2.18
C GLU A 40 4.58 20.08 -3.01
N LEU A 41 4.35 19.87 -4.30
CA LEU A 41 4.03 20.91 -5.26
C LEU A 41 2.60 20.74 -5.76
N PRO A 42 1.94 21.83 -6.19
CA PRO A 42 0.64 21.77 -6.82
C PRO A 42 0.66 20.81 -8.01
N ARG A 43 -0.42 20.08 -8.21
CA ARG A 43 -0.54 19.14 -9.32
C ARG A 43 -0.44 19.89 -10.65
N PRO A 44 0.41 19.47 -11.60
CA PRO A 44 0.57 20.18 -12.87
C PRO A 44 -0.72 20.22 -13.69
N GLU A 45 -1.56 19.18 -13.61
CA GLU A 45 -2.86 19.09 -14.27
C GLU A 45 -3.98 19.88 -13.59
N SER A 46 -3.76 20.39 -12.37
CA SER A 46 -4.75 21.14 -11.57
C SER A 46 -4.11 22.29 -10.78
N TYR A 47 -3.08 22.91 -11.37
CA TYR A 47 -2.20 23.84 -10.66
C TYR A 47 -2.95 25.04 -10.07
N ARG A 48 -3.84 25.65 -10.87
CA ARG A 48 -4.58 26.85 -10.49
C ARG A 48 -5.54 26.56 -9.34
N GLU A 49 -6.18 25.40 -9.38
CA GLU A 49 -7.14 24.93 -8.38
C GLU A 49 -6.44 24.62 -7.06
N ASP A 50 -5.30 23.93 -7.09
CA ASP A 50 -4.52 23.61 -5.90
C ASP A 50 -3.98 24.88 -5.22
N VAL A 51 -3.44 25.83 -6.00
CA VAL A 51 -2.96 27.13 -5.46
C VAL A 51 -4.11 27.93 -4.85
N ALA A 52 -5.27 28.00 -5.52
CA ALA A 52 -6.43 28.68 -4.96
C ALA A 52 -6.93 28.00 -3.67
N CYS A 53 -6.84 26.67 -3.58
CA CYS A 53 -7.15 25.92 -2.37
C CYS A 53 -6.19 26.27 -1.21
N ALA A 54 -4.90 26.42 -1.49
CA ALA A 54 -3.91 26.88 -0.51
C ALA A 54 -4.17 28.33 -0.07
N ASP A 55 -4.55 29.22 -0.99
CA ASP A 55 -4.93 30.60 -0.65
C ASP A 55 -6.11 30.63 0.33
N VAL A 56 -7.13 29.77 0.10
CA VAL A 56 -8.23 29.59 1.06
C VAL A 56 -7.69 29.09 2.40
N ALA A 57 -6.89 28.02 2.41
CA ALA A 57 -6.30 27.46 3.63
C ALA A 57 -5.58 28.50 4.50
N ARG A 58 -4.82 29.42 3.89
CA ARG A 58 -4.11 30.50 4.61
C ARG A 58 -5.04 31.55 5.23
N THR A 59 -6.25 31.70 4.69
CA THR A 59 -7.20 32.74 5.14
C THR A 59 -8.28 32.20 6.07
N SER A 60 -8.67 30.93 5.93
CA SER A 60 -9.72 30.28 6.74
C SER A 60 -9.18 29.39 7.86
N GLY A 61 -7.87 29.21 8.00
CA GLY A 61 -7.29 28.31 9.00
C GLY A 61 -7.34 26.85 8.55
N GLY A 62 -6.51 26.51 7.56
CA GLY A 62 -6.41 25.15 7.02
C GLY A 62 -5.97 24.11 8.06
N MET A 63 -6.31 22.85 7.79
CA MET A 63 -5.96 21.70 8.64
C MET A 63 -4.45 21.44 8.70
N THR A 64 -3.75 21.76 7.62
CA THR A 64 -2.32 21.51 7.46
C THR A 64 -1.50 22.73 7.84
N SER A 65 -0.40 22.53 8.55
CA SER A 65 0.52 23.60 8.96
C SER A 65 1.27 24.26 7.81
N THR A 66 1.31 23.64 6.62
CA THR A 66 2.05 24.14 5.44
C THR A 66 1.29 23.88 4.14
N ASP A 67 1.54 24.73 3.14
CA ASP A 67 1.03 24.53 1.78
C ASP A 67 1.58 23.22 1.17
N SER A 68 2.83 22.86 1.46
CA SER A 68 3.47 21.63 0.99
C SER A 68 2.68 20.38 1.42
N GLN A 69 2.24 20.33 2.68
CA GLN A 69 1.43 19.23 3.18
C GLN A 69 0.04 19.21 2.53
N LEU A 70 -0.60 20.38 2.36
CA LEU A 70 -1.87 20.45 1.63
C LEU A 70 -1.74 19.93 0.19
N PHE A 71 -0.72 20.36 -0.56
CA PHE A 71 -0.50 19.88 -1.93
C PHE A 71 -0.27 18.37 -1.97
N ARG A 72 0.48 17.84 -1.00
CA ARG A 72 0.68 16.41 -0.84
C ARG A 72 -0.64 15.67 -0.58
N ASP A 73 -1.48 16.18 0.31
CA ASP A 73 -2.80 15.61 0.60
C ASP A 73 -3.72 15.65 -0.63
N LEU A 74 -3.76 16.76 -1.37
CA LEU A 74 -4.55 16.87 -2.61
C LEU A 74 -4.07 15.87 -3.67
N ALA A 75 -2.76 15.72 -3.85
CA ALA A 75 -2.18 14.72 -4.75
C ALA A 75 -2.43 13.28 -4.27
N THR A 76 -2.42 13.05 -2.96
CA THR A 76 -2.73 11.75 -2.35
C THR A 76 -4.18 11.36 -2.56
N VAL A 77 -5.11 12.32 -2.49
CA VAL A 77 -6.51 12.07 -2.85
C VAL A 77 -6.62 11.68 -4.32
N ALA A 78 -5.91 12.33 -5.23
CA ALA A 78 -5.88 11.94 -6.64
C ALA A 78 -5.31 10.53 -6.85
N GLU A 79 -4.23 10.16 -6.14
CA GLU A 79 -3.65 8.81 -6.16
C GLU A 79 -4.66 7.73 -5.73
N SER A 80 -5.55 8.07 -4.78
CA SER A 80 -6.61 7.14 -4.33
C SER A 80 -7.65 6.84 -5.40
N GLY A 81 -7.81 7.72 -6.40
CA GLY A 81 -8.89 7.68 -7.39
C GLY A 81 -10.25 8.19 -6.86
N TRP A 82 -10.28 8.79 -5.67
CA TRP A 82 -11.48 9.40 -5.05
C TRP A 82 -11.30 10.92 -4.86
N ASP A 83 -10.90 11.62 -5.92
CA ASP A 83 -10.81 13.08 -5.99
C ASP A 83 -12.16 13.73 -6.35
N PHE A 84 -12.82 14.47 -5.46
CA PHE A 84 -12.59 14.60 -4.02
C PHE A 84 -13.77 14.06 -3.23
N SER A 85 -13.55 13.81 -1.94
CA SER A 85 -14.57 13.28 -1.03
C SER A 85 -14.35 13.77 0.39
N ALA A 86 -15.45 14.03 1.11
CA ALA A 86 -15.47 14.29 2.54
C ALA A 86 -14.87 13.16 3.39
N ARG A 87 -14.68 11.97 2.79
CA ARG A 87 -13.95 10.83 3.37
C ARG A 87 -12.55 11.20 3.88
N TRP A 88 -11.90 12.17 3.23
CA TRP A 88 -10.51 12.54 3.48
C TRP A 88 -10.35 13.67 4.50
N PHE A 89 -11.45 14.18 5.07
CA PHE A 89 -11.41 15.34 5.97
C PHE A 89 -11.36 14.85 7.43
N ALA A 90 -10.44 15.40 8.21
CA ALA A 90 -10.33 15.14 9.65
C ALA A 90 -11.40 15.96 10.40
N TRP A 91 -12.68 15.55 10.28
CA TRP A 91 -13.83 16.33 10.78
C TRP A 91 -13.75 16.70 12.26
N ASP A 92 -13.18 15.83 13.09
CA ASP A 92 -13.02 16.06 14.53
C ASP A 92 -12.00 17.16 14.86
N GLU A 93 -11.18 17.56 13.89
CA GLU A 93 -10.15 18.61 14.00
C GLU A 93 -10.56 19.90 13.26
N ILE A 94 -11.73 19.90 12.59
CA ILE A 94 -12.31 21.11 12.01
C ILE A 94 -13.12 21.79 13.11
N ASP A 95 -12.79 23.05 13.42
CA ASP A 95 -13.53 23.84 14.40
C ASP A 95 -15.04 23.84 14.09
N GLU A 96 -15.89 23.68 15.11
CA GLU A 96 -17.36 23.56 14.95
C GLU A 96 -17.99 24.74 14.17
N VAL A 97 -17.38 25.92 14.23
CA VAL A 97 -17.80 27.12 13.50
C VAL A 97 -17.55 26.97 11.98
N ASP A 98 -16.58 26.14 11.59
CA ASP A 98 -16.12 25.93 10.22
C ASP A 98 -16.61 24.60 9.61
N GLN A 99 -17.17 23.67 10.40
CA GLN A 99 -17.80 22.42 9.93
C GLN A 99 -19.01 22.64 8.98
N GLY A 100 -19.46 23.88 8.82
CA GLY A 100 -20.47 24.31 7.84
C GLY A 100 -19.87 24.79 6.52
N ALA A 101 -19.98 26.10 6.25
CA ALA A 101 -19.69 26.70 4.94
C ALA A 101 -18.19 26.76 4.58
N ASN A 102 -17.30 26.53 5.54
CA ASN A 102 -15.86 26.69 5.38
C ASN A 102 -15.12 25.35 5.23
N ALA A 103 -15.69 24.22 5.63
CA ALA A 103 -15.10 22.91 5.38
C ALA A 103 -14.98 22.65 3.88
N GLY A 104 -13.75 22.55 3.38
CA GLY A 104 -13.45 22.40 1.97
C GLY A 104 -12.24 21.52 1.71
N LEU A 105 -11.73 21.51 0.48
CA LEU A 105 -10.58 20.70 0.09
C LEU A 105 -9.31 21.02 0.91
N HIS A 106 -9.22 22.22 1.46
CA HIS A 106 -8.15 22.65 2.36
C HIS A 106 -8.18 21.97 3.74
N CYS A 107 -9.23 21.22 4.04
CA CYS A 107 -9.35 20.38 5.23
C CYS A 107 -8.93 18.93 4.97
N SER A 108 -8.42 18.61 3.77
CA SER A 108 -7.94 17.27 3.43
C SER A 108 -6.75 16.88 4.31
N ALA A 109 -6.80 15.64 4.83
CA ALA A 109 -5.76 15.01 5.62
C ALA A 109 -5.50 13.58 5.09
N ALA A 110 -5.57 13.39 3.78
CA ALA A 110 -5.56 12.08 3.12
C ALA A 110 -4.34 11.21 3.48
N THR A 111 -3.18 11.82 3.68
CA THR A 111 -1.95 11.13 4.13
C THR A 111 -2.05 10.57 5.55
N ARG A 112 -3.04 10.96 6.34
CA ARG A 112 -3.31 10.43 7.69
C ARG A 112 -4.35 9.31 7.70
N VAL A 113 -4.97 9.02 6.56
CA VAL A 113 -5.99 7.98 6.43
C VAL A 113 -5.34 6.64 6.11
N ILE A 114 -5.79 5.58 6.79
CA ILE A 114 -5.48 4.18 6.48
C ILE A 114 -6.69 3.61 5.72
N PRO A 115 -6.67 3.61 4.37
CA PRO A 115 -7.87 3.36 3.57
C PRO A 115 -8.21 1.87 3.54
N VAL A 116 -9.47 1.52 3.82
CA VAL A 116 -9.91 0.12 3.86
C VAL A 116 -9.92 -0.53 2.48
N ASP A 117 -10.20 0.25 1.44
CA ASP A 117 -10.16 -0.16 0.04
C ASP A 117 -8.73 -0.53 -0.42
N LEU A 118 -7.74 0.33 -0.18
CA LEU A 118 -6.34 0.03 -0.51
C LEU A 118 -5.89 -1.28 0.15
N ASN A 119 -6.16 -1.43 1.44
CA ASN A 119 -5.77 -2.63 2.18
C ASN A 119 -6.53 -3.88 1.71
N ALA A 120 -7.80 -3.76 1.29
CA ALA A 120 -8.53 -4.86 0.68
C ALA A 120 -7.95 -5.26 -0.70
N ILE A 121 -7.50 -4.29 -1.50
CA ILE A 121 -6.83 -4.54 -2.79
C ILE A 121 -5.49 -5.24 -2.57
N LEU A 122 -4.67 -4.77 -1.63
CA LEU A 122 -3.39 -5.39 -1.30
C LEU A 122 -3.56 -6.80 -0.72
N TYR A 123 -4.57 -7.02 0.12
CA TYR A 123 -4.93 -8.36 0.58
C TYR A 123 -5.23 -9.31 -0.59
N ARG A 124 -5.96 -8.82 -1.61
CA ARG A 124 -6.25 -9.60 -2.81
C ARG A 124 -4.98 -9.82 -3.64
N MET A 125 -4.11 -8.82 -3.76
CA MET A 125 -2.83 -8.91 -4.45
C MET A 125 -1.93 -9.99 -3.83
N GLU A 126 -1.76 -9.98 -2.51
CA GLU A 126 -0.97 -10.97 -1.75
C GLU A 126 -1.50 -12.39 -1.98
N ARG A 127 -2.82 -12.58 -1.90
CA ARG A 127 -3.43 -13.89 -2.18
C ARG A 127 -3.21 -14.35 -3.62
N ASN A 128 -3.26 -13.44 -4.57
CA ASN A 128 -3.04 -13.75 -5.98
C ASN A 128 -1.57 -14.09 -6.23
N LEU A 129 -0.63 -13.33 -5.67
CA LEU A 129 0.82 -13.58 -5.74
C LEU A 129 1.19 -14.92 -5.10
N ALA A 130 0.62 -15.23 -3.93
CA ALA A 130 0.80 -16.52 -3.27
C ALA A 130 0.41 -17.69 -4.20
N ARG A 131 -0.77 -17.61 -4.81
CA ARG A 131 -1.27 -18.63 -5.77
C ARG A 131 -0.45 -18.68 -7.05
N ALA A 132 -0.03 -17.53 -7.56
CA ALA A 132 0.75 -17.42 -8.78
C ALA A 132 2.11 -18.09 -8.61
N HIS A 133 2.83 -17.79 -7.54
CA HIS A 133 4.13 -18.40 -7.23
C HIS A 133 4.02 -19.89 -6.94
N MET A 134 2.97 -20.33 -6.23
CA MET A 134 2.70 -21.77 -6.05
C MET A 134 2.53 -22.47 -7.41
N THR A 135 1.71 -21.88 -8.28
CA THR A 135 1.45 -22.44 -9.62
C THR A 135 2.72 -22.49 -10.45
N LEU A 136 3.51 -21.41 -10.47
CA LEU A 136 4.80 -21.38 -11.16
C LEU A 136 5.75 -22.46 -10.64
N GLY A 137 5.85 -22.65 -9.32
CA GLY A 137 6.65 -23.72 -8.73
C GLY A 137 6.24 -25.12 -9.20
N THR A 138 4.93 -25.40 -9.25
CA THR A 138 4.42 -26.70 -9.71
C THR A 138 4.63 -26.95 -11.21
N VAL A 139 4.46 -25.92 -12.05
CA VAL A 139 4.65 -26.03 -13.50
C VAL A 139 6.12 -26.30 -13.82
N THR A 140 7.03 -25.56 -13.18
CA THR A 140 8.49 -25.79 -13.31
C THR A 140 8.85 -27.23 -12.97
N HIS A 141 8.28 -27.78 -11.89
CA HIS A 141 8.53 -29.17 -11.49
C HIS A 141 7.99 -30.22 -12.48
N LYS A 142 6.77 -30.02 -12.99
CA LYS A 142 6.18 -30.96 -13.98
C LYS A 142 6.97 -30.99 -15.29
N GLN A 143 7.41 -29.83 -15.77
CA GLN A 143 8.27 -29.71 -16.96
C GLN A 143 9.59 -30.45 -16.75
N GLN A 144 10.20 -30.35 -15.57
CA GLN A 144 11.43 -31.09 -15.22
C GLN A 144 11.22 -32.61 -15.25
N GLN A 145 10.13 -33.12 -14.67
CA GLN A 145 9.86 -34.56 -14.69
C GLN A 145 9.68 -35.09 -16.12
N GLN A 146 8.96 -34.34 -16.97
CA GLN A 146 8.78 -34.72 -18.38
C GLN A 146 10.10 -34.72 -19.16
N GLN A 147 10.95 -33.71 -18.96
CA GLN A 147 12.26 -33.63 -19.61
C GLN A 147 13.21 -34.74 -19.16
N ARG A 148 13.20 -35.11 -17.87
CA ARG A 148 13.99 -36.24 -17.34
C ARG A 148 13.53 -37.58 -17.91
N HIS A 149 12.22 -37.81 -17.96
CA HIS A 149 11.68 -39.03 -18.57
C HIS A 149 11.99 -39.11 -20.08
N SER A 150 12.05 -37.99 -20.81
CA SER A 150 12.46 -38.00 -22.23
C SER A 150 13.97 -38.10 -22.43
N SER A 151 14.79 -37.55 -21.53
CA SER A 151 16.26 -37.60 -21.63
C SER A 151 16.85 -38.94 -21.16
N ASP A 152 16.25 -39.58 -20.16
CA ASP A 152 16.64 -40.93 -19.73
C ASP A 152 16.33 -41.98 -20.81
N ALA A 153 15.37 -41.70 -21.70
CA ALA A 153 15.15 -42.47 -22.91
C ALA A 153 16.18 -42.19 -24.04
N ALA A 154 16.99 -41.14 -23.92
CA ALA A 154 17.84 -40.62 -25.00
C ALA A 154 19.35 -40.62 -24.73
N ASN A 155 19.85 -40.67 -23.47
CA ASN A 155 21.31 -40.67 -23.25
C ASN A 155 21.81 -41.27 -21.92
N VAL A 156 22.65 -42.31 -22.01
CA VAL A 156 23.57 -42.81 -20.98
C VAL A 156 24.93 -42.13 -21.21
N ALA A 157 25.12 -40.92 -20.66
CA ALA A 157 26.42 -40.29 -20.33
C ALA A 157 26.29 -38.76 -20.33
N GLY A 158 26.65 -38.12 -19.22
CA GLY A 158 26.84 -36.67 -19.14
C GLY A 158 26.16 -36.04 -17.94
N ARG A 159 26.89 -35.91 -16.82
CA ARG A 159 26.46 -35.15 -15.65
C ARG A 159 26.63 -33.65 -15.94
N GLY A 160 25.54 -32.95 -16.21
CA GLY A 160 25.47 -31.49 -16.36
C GLY A 160 24.76 -30.81 -15.19
N SER A 161 25.22 -29.59 -14.86
CA SER A 161 24.84 -28.71 -13.74
C SER A 161 23.32 -28.47 -13.60
N GLY A 162 22.73 -28.94 -12.50
CA GLY A 162 21.30 -28.78 -12.16
C GLY A 162 20.99 -27.75 -11.07
N GLY A 163 21.91 -26.80 -10.79
CA GLY A 163 21.83 -25.90 -9.64
C GLY A 163 20.74 -24.83 -9.72
N GLY A 164 20.72 -24.03 -10.79
CA GLY A 164 19.86 -22.83 -10.87
C GLY A 164 18.35 -23.10 -10.95
N GLU A 165 17.95 -24.31 -11.34
CA GLU A 165 16.54 -24.68 -11.53
C GLU A 165 15.88 -25.22 -10.25
N SER A 166 16.66 -25.91 -9.41
CA SER A 166 16.24 -26.27 -8.05
C SER A 166 16.05 -25.02 -7.19
N GLU A 167 16.92 -24.03 -7.39
CA GLU A 167 16.87 -22.71 -6.76
C GLU A 167 15.59 -21.95 -7.16
N ALA A 168 15.25 -21.89 -8.45
CA ALA A 168 14.01 -21.26 -8.92
C ALA A 168 12.73 -21.88 -8.32
N ARG A 169 12.72 -23.20 -8.06
CA ARG A 169 11.60 -23.87 -7.38
C ARG A 169 11.53 -23.49 -5.91
N CYS A 170 12.68 -23.45 -5.22
CA CYS A 170 12.78 -23.04 -3.83
C CYS A 170 12.27 -21.60 -3.66
N LEU A 171 12.74 -20.69 -4.52
CA LEU A 171 12.34 -19.29 -4.53
C LEU A 171 10.84 -19.09 -4.75
N ASN A 172 10.22 -19.82 -5.68
CA ASN A 172 8.77 -19.73 -5.90
C ASN A 172 7.97 -20.26 -4.70
N ARG A 173 8.46 -21.30 -4.03
CA ARG A 173 7.81 -21.80 -2.82
C ARG A 173 7.92 -20.79 -1.67
N GLU A 174 9.11 -20.26 -1.43
CA GLU A 174 9.35 -19.24 -0.40
C GLU A 174 8.50 -17.98 -0.63
N ARG A 175 8.44 -17.47 -1.86
CA ARG A 175 7.56 -16.34 -2.20
C ARG A 175 6.09 -16.65 -1.96
N SER A 176 5.65 -17.86 -2.31
CA SER A 176 4.26 -18.27 -2.08
C SER A 176 3.91 -18.30 -0.59
N GLU A 177 4.81 -18.83 0.24
CA GLU A 177 4.68 -18.89 1.70
C GLU A 177 4.70 -17.47 2.30
N TYR A 178 5.62 -16.61 1.86
CA TYR A 178 5.71 -15.20 2.25
C TYR A 178 4.40 -14.45 1.98
N TYR A 179 3.90 -14.48 0.74
CA TYR A 179 2.66 -13.77 0.40
C TYR A 179 1.42 -14.35 1.10
N SER A 180 1.42 -15.66 1.38
CA SER A 180 0.35 -16.27 2.18
C SER A 180 0.35 -15.77 3.62
N ALA A 181 1.53 -15.64 4.22
CA ALA A 181 1.69 -15.07 5.56
C ALA A 181 1.33 -13.58 5.59
N ALA A 182 1.77 -12.80 4.59
CA ALA A 182 1.41 -11.39 4.44
C ALA A 182 -0.11 -11.19 4.35
N ALA A 183 -0.79 -11.97 3.50
CA ALA A 183 -2.26 -11.94 3.39
C ALA A 183 -2.96 -12.24 4.73
N LEU A 184 -2.46 -13.24 5.47
CA LEU A 184 -3.01 -13.58 6.79
C LEU A 184 -2.85 -12.41 7.77
N ALA A 185 -1.64 -11.85 7.86
CA ALA A 185 -1.33 -10.73 8.74
C ALA A 185 -2.16 -9.49 8.39
N ARG A 186 -2.33 -9.17 7.11
CA ARG A 186 -3.15 -8.04 6.67
C ARG A 186 -4.63 -8.24 6.99
N ARG A 187 -5.17 -9.45 6.78
CA ARG A 187 -6.55 -9.76 7.17
C ARG A 187 -6.76 -9.56 8.67
N GLU A 188 -5.82 -10.01 9.48
CA GLU A 188 -5.86 -9.82 10.94
C GLU A 188 -5.79 -8.33 11.31
N ALA A 189 -4.86 -7.58 10.70
CA ALA A 189 -4.75 -6.13 10.88
C ALA A 189 -6.05 -5.39 10.51
N MET A 190 -6.62 -5.68 9.34
CA MET A 190 -7.88 -5.09 8.90
C MET A 190 -8.99 -5.42 9.90
N ASN A 191 -9.20 -6.70 10.26
CA ASN A 191 -10.24 -7.09 11.22
C ASN A 191 -10.10 -6.38 12.58
N SER A 192 -8.87 -6.17 13.05
CA SER A 192 -8.62 -5.51 14.34
C SER A 192 -8.81 -3.99 14.28
N LEU A 193 -8.45 -3.34 13.17
CA LEU A 193 -8.33 -1.88 13.10
C LEU A 193 -9.43 -1.19 12.29
N LEU A 194 -9.97 -1.87 11.28
CA LEU A 194 -10.83 -1.27 10.26
C LEU A 194 -12.28 -1.81 10.31
N TRP A 195 -12.55 -2.86 11.07
CA TRP A 195 -13.91 -3.36 11.30
C TRP A 195 -14.55 -2.63 12.48
N ASP A 196 -15.67 -1.97 12.24
CA ASP A 196 -16.46 -1.33 13.28
C ASP A 196 -17.69 -2.19 13.60
N ASP A 197 -17.61 -2.91 14.72
CA ASP A 197 -18.67 -3.82 15.17
C ASP A 197 -19.96 -3.09 15.55
N SER A 198 -19.85 -1.83 16.01
CA SER A 198 -21.01 -1.04 16.46
C SER A 198 -21.98 -0.72 15.33
N VAL A 199 -21.47 -0.61 14.11
CA VAL A 199 -22.26 -0.32 12.89
C VAL A 199 -22.21 -1.45 11.87
N GLY A 200 -21.51 -2.55 12.17
CA GLY A 200 -21.38 -3.73 11.31
C GLY A 200 -20.79 -3.42 9.93
N ARG A 201 -19.80 -2.53 9.86
CA ARG A 201 -19.19 -2.13 8.57
C ARG A 201 -17.69 -1.86 8.70
N TRP A 202 -17.03 -1.94 7.56
CA TRP A 202 -15.64 -1.53 7.38
C TRP A 202 -15.52 0.00 7.32
N ARG A 203 -14.55 0.57 8.01
CA ARG A 203 -14.20 2.00 8.00
C ARG A 203 -12.70 2.19 7.79
N ASP A 204 -12.32 3.38 7.34
CA ASP A 204 -10.92 3.76 7.30
C ASP A 204 -10.37 3.97 8.72
N GLY A 205 -9.08 3.68 8.90
CA GLY A 205 -8.34 4.03 10.09
C GLY A 205 -7.76 5.44 9.97
N TRP A 206 -7.44 6.05 11.11
CA TRP A 206 -6.81 7.37 11.16
C TRP A 206 -5.53 7.31 11.98
N LEU A 207 -4.46 7.87 11.44
CA LEU A 207 -3.19 8.03 12.15
C LEU A 207 -3.29 9.25 13.07
N THR A 208 -2.95 9.04 14.34
CA THR A 208 -2.71 10.11 15.31
C THR A 208 -1.29 10.64 15.15
N GLU A 209 -1.03 11.89 15.54
CA GLU A 209 0.29 12.52 15.35
C GLU A 209 1.46 11.74 15.99
N GLU A 210 1.20 10.97 17.05
CA GLU A 210 2.19 10.11 17.71
C GLU A 210 2.71 8.96 16.83
N ALA A 211 2.01 8.60 15.74
CA ALA A 211 2.38 7.51 14.84
C ALA A 211 3.25 7.96 13.64
N ASN A 212 3.51 9.27 13.48
CA ASN A 212 4.31 9.83 12.39
C ASN A 212 5.80 9.99 12.74
N GLY A 213 6.28 9.48 13.87
CA GLY A 213 7.69 9.48 14.25
C GLY A 213 8.53 8.49 13.44
N ILE A 214 8.72 8.76 12.15
CA ILE A 214 9.90 8.35 11.41
C ILE A 214 10.71 9.62 11.25
N ASP A 215 11.84 9.69 11.97
CA ASP A 215 12.84 10.75 11.82
C ASP A 215 13.26 10.84 10.34
N ASP A 216 12.71 11.81 9.62
CA ASP A 216 13.17 12.26 8.30
C ASP A 216 14.35 13.26 8.46
N ASP A 217 15.25 13.01 9.41
CA ASP A 217 16.48 13.77 9.61
C ASP A 217 17.69 12.83 9.43
N ASP A 218 18.29 12.86 8.23
CA ASP A 218 19.74 13.10 8.00
C ASP A 218 20.17 12.56 6.62
N ASP A 219 19.79 13.27 5.56
CA ASP A 219 20.55 13.28 4.29
C ASP A 219 20.87 14.75 3.98
N GLY A 220 21.95 15.26 4.58
CA GLY A 220 22.43 16.63 4.37
C GLY A 220 23.96 16.76 4.43
N ASP A 221 24.56 16.76 3.23
CA ASP A 221 25.91 17.22 2.82
C ASP A 221 27.19 16.59 3.41
#